data_AF-A0A9Q5SF61-F1
#
_entry.id   AF-A0A9Q5SF61-F1
#
_cell.length_a   1.000
_cell.length_b   1.000
_cell.length_c   1.000
_cell.angle_alpha   90.00
_cell.angle_beta   90.00
_cell.angle_gamma   90.00
#
_symmetry.space_group_name_H-M   'P 1'
#
loop_
_entity.id
_entity.type
_entity.pdbx_description
1 polymer ?
#
loop_
_entity_poly.entity_id
_entity_poly.type
_entity_poly.pdbx_seq_one_letter_code
_entity_poly.pdbx_strand_id
1 'polypeptide(L)'
;MTETFVNTVTERKVALEEKRNELKEKMSKRKEKGRASILFAIISLAISIALFFVLPKIFEFNPWRGLVTPVISFVCFVYAIMFSMVPIIRRPSEHIMELQEIENELDLLSISHSSLEERSEKLFKHHHLELKRYYDENLKQSSWIFIVGIVCIGIGFAIIGLTLYFLIANLSNELENKIIVASVGAIGAILSNFIAVIYLKMHAETVKALTEFHNRFVNTHHFYFSNFLLSKIQNEDKREDALVELALKINGISPKALAQGEESK
;
A
#
# COMPACT_ATOMS: atom_id res chain seq x y z
N MET A 1 8.19 -34.86 30.19
CA MET A 1 7.74 -33.46 29.98
C MET A 1 8.43 -32.83 28.77
N THR A 2 9.71 -33.13 28.54
CA THR A 2 10.47 -32.73 27.35
C THR A 2 10.03 -33.45 26.06
N GLU A 3 9.74 -34.75 26.09
CA GLU A 3 9.29 -35.50 24.89
C GLU A 3 7.91 -35.04 24.38
N THR A 4 6.98 -34.76 25.29
CA THR A 4 5.64 -34.26 24.93
C THR A 4 5.68 -32.86 24.31
N PHE A 5 6.63 -32.00 24.71
CA PHE A 5 6.82 -30.67 24.14
C PHE A 5 7.49 -30.71 22.76
N VAL A 6 8.41 -31.64 22.53
CA VAL A 6 9.08 -31.80 21.22
C VAL A 6 8.11 -32.33 20.16
N ASN A 7 7.22 -33.25 20.52
CA ASN A 7 6.21 -33.77 19.60
C ASN A 7 5.20 -32.69 19.19
N THR A 8 4.74 -31.84 20.11
CA THR A 8 3.77 -30.77 19.79
C THR A 8 4.36 -29.68 18.92
N VAL A 9 5.62 -29.29 19.12
CA VAL A 9 6.32 -28.32 18.26
C VAL A 9 6.52 -28.89 16.85
N THR A 10 6.83 -30.18 16.74
CA THR A 10 7.02 -30.84 15.45
C THR A 10 5.71 -30.95 14.67
N GLU A 11 4.62 -31.34 15.33
CA GLU A 11 3.27 -31.37 14.75
C GLU A 11 2.82 -29.97 14.28
N ARG A 12 3.07 -28.93 15.09
CA ARG A 12 2.75 -27.55 14.73
C ARG A 12 3.53 -27.08 13.51
N LYS A 13 4.81 -27.43 13.41
CA LYS A 13 5.66 -27.09 12.26
C LYS A 13 5.14 -27.72 10.97
N VAL A 14 4.76 -29.00 11.00
CA VAL A 14 4.20 -29.71 9.84
C VAL A 14 2.88 -29.07 9.39
N ALA A 15 1.99 -28.74 10.32
CA ALA A 15 0.72 -28.08 10.01
C ALA A 15 0.92 -26.69 9.36
N LEU A 16 1.90 -25.92 9.82
CA LEU A 16 2.24 -24.62 9.25
C LEU A 16 2.86 -24.73 7.84
N GLU A 17 3.69 -25.74 7.59
CA GLU A 17 4.26 -25.99 6.25
C GLU A 17 3.20 -26.39 5.23
N GLU A 18 2.22 -27.21 5.63
CA GLU A 18 1.07 -27.57 4.80
C GLU A 18 0.24 -26.33 4.45
N LYS A 19 -0.11 -25.53 5.46
CA LYS A 19 -0.87 -24.28 5.27
C LYS A 19 -0.15 -23.28 4.37
N ARG A 20 1.18 -23.16 4.51
CA ARG A 20 2.04 -22.33 3.63
C ARG A 20 1.93 -22.75 2.17
N ASN A 21 1.97 -24.06 1.90
CA ASN A 21 1.91 -24.59 0.54
C ASN A 21 0.50 -24.38 -0.06
N GLU A 22 -0.55 -24.61 0.72
CA GLU A 22 -1.94 -24.34 0.31
C GLU A 22 -2.16 -22.86 -0.04
N LEU A 23 -1.64 -21.94 0.77
CA LEU A 23 -1.68 -20.50 0.50
C LEU A 23 -0.93 -20.11 -0.77
N LYS A 24 0.26 -20.66 -1.00
CA LYS A 24 1.03 -20.45 -2.24
C LYS A 24 0.25 -20.92 -3.48
N GLU A 25 -0.44 -22.06 -3.39
CA GLU A 25 -1.28 -22.56 -4.47
C GLU A 25 -2.52 -21.69 -4.71
N LYS A 26 -3.21 -21.23 -3.64
CA LYS A 26 -4.34 -20.30 -3.78
C LYS A 26 -3.91 -18.98 -4.43
N MET A 27 -2.73 -18.47 -4.08
CA MET A 27 -2.18 -17.25 -4.68
C MET A 27 -1.80 -17.43 -6.16
N SER A 28 -1.21 -18.56 -6.54
CA SER A 28 -0.84 -18.82 -7.94
C SER A 28 -2.09 -18.92 -8.84
N LYS A 29 -3.12 -19.66 -8.41
CA LYS A 29 -4.40 -19.77 -9.11
C LYS A 29 -5.11 -18.43 -9.27
N ARG A 30 -5.09 -17.57 -8.24
CA ARG A 30 -5.67 -16.21 -8.34
C ARG A 30 -4.86 -15.30 -9.28
N LYS A 31 -3.54 -15.38 -9.27
CA LYS A 31 -2.67 -14.62 -10.18
C LYS A 31 -2.92 -15.01 -11.64
N GLU A 32 -3.15 -16.29 -11.90
CA GLU A 32 -3.53 -16.80 -13.22
C GLU A 32 -4.89 -16.25 -13.67
N LYS A 33 -5.91 -16.28 -12.80
CA LYS A 33 -7.23 -15.66 -13.08
C LYS A 33 -7.13 -14.16 -13.35
N GLY A 34 -6.28 -13.45 -12.61
CA GLY A 34 -6.03 -12.01 -12.82
C GLY A 34 -5.34 -11.72 -14.17
N ARG A 35 -4.42 -12.58 -14.61
CA ARG A 35 -3.82 -12.47 -15.96
C ARG A 35 -4.85 -12.73 -17.06
N ALA A 36 -5.71 -13.73 -16.87
CA ALA A 36 -6.81 -13.99 -17.80
C ALA A 36 -7.76 -12.79 -17.92
N SER A 37 -8.14 -12.15 -16.79
CA SER A 37 -9.00 -10.94 -16.84
C SER A 37 -8.35 -9.76 -17.58
N ILE A 38 -7.02 -9.60 -17.48
CA ILE A 38 -6.29 -8.57 -18.24
C ILE A 38 -6.30 -8.89 -19.73
N LEU A 39 -6.10 -10.15 -20.12
CA LEU A 39 -6.19 -10.56 -21.52
C LEU A 39 -7.60 -10.31 -22.10
N PHE A 40 -8.65 -10.64 -21.34
CA PHE A 40 -10.03 -10.32 -21.73
C PHE A 40 -10.27 -8.81 -21.87
N ALA A 41 -9.68 -7.97 -21.01
CA ALA A 41 -9.77 -6.51 -21.11
C ALA A 41 -9.08 -5.97 -22.38
N ILE A 42 -7.92 -6.52 -22.76
CA ILE A 42 -7.20 -6.11 -23.97
C ILE A 42 -7.99 -6.51 -25.22
N ILE A 43 -8.55 -7.72 -25.24
CA ILE A 43 -9.37 -8.21 -26.36
C ILE A 43 -10.62 -7.34 -26.53
N SER A 44 -11.32 -7.01 -25.44
CA SER A 44 -12.52 -6.16 -25.51
C SER A 44 -12.20 -4.72 -25.93
N LEU A 45 -11.06 -4.17 -25.51
CA LEU A 45 -10.56 -2.87 -25.99
C LEU A 45 -10.29 -2.90 -27.51
N ALA A 46 -9.61 -3.94 -27.99
CA ALA A 46 -9.31 -4.09 -29.42
C ALA A 46 -10.59 -4.21 -30.27
N ILE A 47 -11.60 -4.94 -29.77
CA ILE A 47 -12.92 -5.06 -30.41
C ILE A 47 -13.64 -3.71 -30.45
N SER A 48 -13.59 -2.92 -29.36
CA SER A 48 -14.21 -1.59 -29.32
C SER A 48 -13.61 -0.63 -30.35
N ILE A 49 -12.27 -0.65 -30.51
CA ILE A 49 -11.54 0.15 -31.51
C ILE A 49 -11.89 -0.31 -32.93
N ALA A 50 -11.92 -1.62 -33.17
CA ALA A 50 -12.25 -2.18 -34.48
C ALA A 50 -13.70 -1.83 -34.91
N LEU A 51 -14.66 -1.92 -33.99
CA LEU A 51 -16.05 -1.54 -34.24
C LEU A 51 -16.22 -0.06 -34.59
N PHE A 52 -15.43 0.82 -33.99
CA PHE A 52 -15.56 2.26 -34.20
C PHE A 52 -14.81 2.76 -35.46
N PHE A 53 -13.63 2.22 -35.75
CA PHE A 53 -12.77 2.74 -36.82
C PHE A 53 -12.68 1.85 -38.06
N VAL A 54 -12.74 0.52 -37.89
CA VAL A 54 -12.42 -0.43 -38.96
C VAL A 54 -13.68 -0.89 -39.69
N LEU A 55 -14.71 -1.34 -38.95
CA LEU A 55 -15.97 -1.80 -39.55
C LEU A 55 -16.71 -0.75 -40.40
N PRO A 56 -16.81 0.53 -39.99
CA PRO A 56 -17.48 1.55 -40.81
C PRO A 56 -16.75 1.81 -42.13
N LYS A 57 -15.43 1.59 -42.15
CA LYS A 57 -14.56 1.76 -43.33
C LYS A 57 -14.67 0.60 -44.32
N ILE A 58 -14.94 -0.62 -43.83
CA ILE A 58 -15.05 -1.84 -44.65
C ILE A 58 -16.44 -1.97 -45.26
N PHE A 59 -17.50 -1.62 -44.51
CA PHE A 59 -18.89 -1.78 -44.95
C PHE A 59 -19.52 -0.50 -45.52
N GLU A 60 -18.71 0.55 -45.74
CA GLU A 60 -19.16 1.89 -46.18
C GLU A 60 -20.34 2.45 -45.36
N PHE A 61 -20.45 2.03 -44.10
CA PHE A 61 -21.51 2.46 -43.21
C PHE A 61 -21.05 3.73 -42.50
N ASN A 62 -21.81 4.81 -42.59
CA ASN A 62 -21.43 6.05 -41.94
C ASN A 62 -21.61 5.91 -40.41
N PRO A 63 -20.53 5.92 -39.59
CA PRO A 63 -20.61 5.58 -38.16
C PRO A 63 -21.41 6.60 -37.36
N TRP A 64 -21.62 7.80 -37.92
CA TRP A 64 -22.36 8.91 -37.31
C TRP A 64 -23.84 8.93 -37.67
N ARG A 65 -24.30 8.06 -38.58
CA ARG A 65 -25.68 8.11 -39.12
C ARG A 65 -26.69 7.30 -38.29
N GLY A 66 -26.23 6.45 -37.37
CA GLY A 66 -27.08 5.61 -36.52
C GLY A 66 -26.59 5.59 -35.07
N LEU A 67 -27.52 5.62 -34.12
CA LEU A 67 -27.23 5.69 -32.69
C LEU A 67 -26.62 4.37 -32.14
N VAL A 68 -26.78 3.28 -32.88
CA VAL A 68 -26.48 1.90 -32.43
C VAL A 68 -24.98 1.61 -32.38
N THR A 69 -24.22 1.97 -33.42
CA THR A 69 -22.77 1.72 -33.52
C THR A 69 -21.94 2.47 -32.45
N PRO A 70 -22.11 3.79 -32.23
CA PRO A 70 -21.37 4.49 -31.18
C PRO A 70 -21.77 4.02 -29.78
N VAL A 71 -23.04 3.66 -29.55
CA VAL A 71 -23.49 3.11 -28.26
C VAL A 71 -22.87 1.74 -27.97
N ILE A 72 -22.83 0.83 -28.94
CA ILE A 72 -22.20 -0.49 -28.76
C ILE A 72 -20.69 -0.35 -28.50
N SER A 73 -20.00 0.53 -29.24
CA SER A 73 -18.56 0.77 -29.03
C SER A 73 -18.28 1.33 -27.63
N PHE A 74 -19.11 2.27 -27.15
CA PHE A 74 -19.02 2.83 -25.80
C PHE A 74 -19.27 1.78 -24.71
N VAL A 75 -20.28 0.93 -24.87
CA VAL A 75 -20.56 -0.17 -23.94
C VAL A 75 -19.37 -1.14 -23.86
N CYS A 76 -18.81 -1.56 -25.00
CA CYS A 76 -17.61 -2.40 -25.03
C CYS A 76 -16.40 -1.74 -24.35
N PHE A 77 -16.23 -0.42 -24.51
CA PHE A 77 -15.17 0.34 -23.87
C PHE A 77 -15.33 0.38 -22.34
N VAL A 78 -16.55 0.59 -21.84
CA VAL A 78 -16.86 0.55 -20.41
C VAL A 78 -16.59 -0.85 -19.82
N TYR A 79 -16.97 -1.92 -20.53
CA TYR A 79 -16.67 -3.28 -20.11
C TYR A 79 -15.16 -3.57 -20.08
N ALA A 80 -14.37 -3.02 -21.01
CA ALA A 80 -12.92 -3.13 -21.01
C ALA A 80 -12.28 -2.47 -19.78
N ILE A 81 -12.74 -1.25 -19.42
CA ILE A 81 -12.31 -0.55 -18.21
C ILE A 81 -12.67 -1.36 -16.96
N MET A 82 -13.89 -1.88 -16.88
CA MET A 82 -14.34 -2.69 -15.76
C MET A 82 -13.49 -3.95 -15.57
N PHE A 83 -13.24 -4.71 -16.64
CA PHE A 83 -12.41 -5.92 -16.56
C PHE A 83 -10.94 -5.64 -16.21
N SER A 84 -10.40 -4.49 -16.64
CA SER A 84 -9.05 -4.05 -16.28
C SER A 84 -8.93 -3.60 -14.82
N MET A 85 -10.01 -3.10 -14.22
CA MET A 85 -10.05 -2.67 -12.81
C MET A 85 -10.13 -3.84 -11.82
N VAL A 86 -10.75 -4.96 -12.19
CA VAL A 86 -10.90 -6.16 -11.33
C VAL A 86 -9.58 -6.66 -10.69
N PRO A 87 -8.47 -6.86 -11.43
CA PRO A 87 -7.20 -7.33 -10.84
C PRO A 87 -6.51 -6.27 -9.96
N ILE A 88 -6.78 -4.98 -10.19
CA ILE A 88 -6.22 -3.88 -9.41
C ILE A 88 -6.91 -3.80 -8.04
N ILE A 89 -8.25 -3.92 -8.02
CA ILE A 89 -9.07 -3.87 -6.81
C ILE A 89 -8.88 -5.14 -5.96
N ARG A 90 -8.80 -6.31 -6.60
CA ARG A 90 -8.64 -7.61 -5.92
C ARG A 90 -7.18 -8.01 -5.65
N ARG A 91 -6.32 -7.04 -5.29
CA ARG A 91 -4.94 -7.37 -4.87
C ARG A 91 -4.96 -8.28 -3.64
N PRO A 92 -4.21 -9.39 -3.62
CA PRO A 92 -4.31 -10.44 -2.60
C PRO A 92 -3.51 -10.10 -1.33
N SER A 93 -3.73 -8.91 -0.74
CA SER A 93 -2.96 -8.52 0.46
C SER A 93 -3.16 -9.47 1.63
N GLU A 94 -4.36 -10.06 1.78
CA GLU A 94 -4.68 -10.95 2.90
C GLU A 94 -3.88 -12.27 2.85
N HIS A 95 -3.83 -12.95 1.70
CA HIS A 95 -3.09 -14.21 1.58
C HIS A 95 -1.58 -14.02 1.61
N ILE A 96 -1.07 -12.88 1.15
CA ILE A 96 0.35 -12.54 1.27
C ILE A 96 0.71 -12.32 2.75
N MET A 97 -0.16 -11.64 3.50
CA MET A 97 0.04 -11.39 4.92
C MET A 97 -0.03 -12.67 5.74
N GLU A 98 -1.03 -13.53 5.48
CA GLU A 98 -1.16 -14.82 6.16
C GLU A 98 0.02 -15.75 5.84
N LEU A 99 0.52 -15.74 4.59
CA LEU A 99 1.71 -16.50 4.23
C LEU A 99 2.94 -16.03 5.02
N GLN A 100 3.11 -14.71 5.12
CA GLN A 100 4.25 -14.11 5.82
C GLN A 100 4.19 -14.35 7.33
N GLU A 101 2.99 -14.35 7.93
CA GLU A 101 2.80 -14.70 9.34
C GLU A 101 3.17 -16.17 9.61
N ILE A 102 2.76 -17.09 8.72
CA ILE A 102 3.13 -18.51 8.81
C ILE A 102 4.63 -18.70 8.62
N GLU A 103 5.25 -18.02 7.66
CA GLU A 103 6.70 -18.05 7.46
C GLU A 103 7.44 -17.49 8.69
N ASN A 104 6.92 -16.43 9.33
CA ASN A 104 7.46 -15.89 10.57
C ASN A 104 7.29 -16.86 11.76
N GLU A 105 6.13 -17.50 11.93
CA GLU A 105 5.90 -18.48 12.99
C GLU A 105 6.83 -19.69 12.84
N LEU A 106 7.01 -20.17 11.61
CA LEU A 106 7.97 -21.23 11.29
C LEU A 106 9.41 -20.82 11.61
N ASP A 107 9.79 -19.57 11.32
CA ASP A 107 11.12 -19.05 11.61
C ASP A 107 11.34 -18.90 13.13
N LEU A 108 10.35 -18.39 13.88
CA LEU A 108 10.37 -18.30 15.35
C LEU A 108 10.47 -19.68 16.02
N LEU A 109 9.72 -20.68 15.54
CA LEU A 109 9.78 -22.05 16.04
C LEU A 109 11.14 -22.70 15.76
N SER A 110 11.89 -22.21 14.77
CA SER A 110 13.25 -22.66 14.47
C SER A 110 14.33 -21.98 15.33
N ILE A 111 13.99 -20.95 16.12
CA ILE A 111 14.95 -20.19 16.92
C ILE A 111 15.49 -21.00 18.12
N SER A 112 14.69 -21.87 18.74
CA SER A 112 15.07 -22.55 20.00
C SER A 112 16.29 -23.48 19.88
N HIS A 113 16.65 -23.86 18.66
CA HIS A 113 17.79 -24.74 18.35
C HIS A 113 18.94 -24.03 17.62
N SER A 114 18.85 -22.70 17.44
CA SER A 114 19.78 -21.91 16.62
C SER A 114 20.88 -21.21 17.44
N SER A 115 22.00 -20.87 16.79
CA SER A 115 23.08 -20.12 17.44
C SER A 115 22.62 -18.71 17.83
N LEU A 116 23.29 -18.09 18.82
CA LEU A 116 22.96 -16.73 19.27
C LEU A 116 23.02 -15.69 18.12
N GLU A 117 23.95 -15.90 17.17
CA GLU A 117 24.04 -15.15 15.93
C GLU A 117 22.77 -15.32 15.06
N GLU A 118 22.38 -16.56 14.77
CA GLU A 118 21.23 -16.86 13.92
C GLU A 118 19.91 -16.35 14.54
N ARG A 119 19.77 -16.43 15.87
CA ARG A 119 18.64 -15.84 16.60
C ARG A 119 18.56 -14.33 16.44
N SER A 120 19.69 -13.64 16.58
CA SER A 120 19.75 -12.17 16.43
C SER A 120 19.47 -11.73 14.99
N GLU A 121 19.92 -12.51 14.00
CA GLU A 121 19.67 -12.27 12.58
C GLU A 121 18.19 -12.42 12.24
N LYS A 122 17.55 -13.50 12.70
CA LYS A 122 16.12 -13.75 12.53
C LYS A 122 15.29 -12.63 13.14
N LEU A 123 15.65 -12.19 14.35
CA LEU A 123 14.97 -11.08 15.04
C LEU A 123 15.10 -9.75 14.28
N PHE A 124 16.29 -9.47 13.73
CA PHE A 124 16.52 -8.28 12.89
C PHE A 124 15.70 -8.32 11.59
N LYS A 125 15.71 -9.46 10.87
CA LYS A 125 14.90 -9.66 9.66
C LYS A 125 13.42 -9.52 9.94
N HIS A 126 12.95 -10.10 11.05
CA HIS A 126 11.56 -10.02 11.48
C HIS A 126 11.11 -8.56 11.65
N HIS A 127 11.86 -7.78 12.45
CA HIS A 127 11.54 -6.38 12.67
C HIS A 127 11.56 -5.56 11.37
N HIS A 128 12.55 -5.80 10.49
CA HIS A 128 12.61 -5.13 9.20
C HIS A 128 11.39 -5.44 8.31
N LEU A 129 10.95 -6.70 8.28
CA LEU A 129 9.79 -7.15 7.50
C LEU A 129 8.46 -6.63 8.03
N GLU A 130 8.26 -6.69 9.34
CA GLU A 130 7.05 -6.17 9.99
C GLU A 130 6.89 -4.68 9.73
N LEU A 131 8.00 -3.94 9.76
CA LEU A 131 7.92 -2.52 9.54
C LEU A 131 7.73 -2.13 8.07
N LYS A 132 8.39 -2.85 7.16
CA LYS A 132 8.13 -2.69 5.73
C LYS A 132 6.63 -2.90 5.43
N ARG A 133 5.99 -3.87 6.08
CA ARG A 133 4.53 -4.08 5.97
C ARG A 133 3.74 -2.86 6.43
N TYR A 134 4.02 -2.32 7.61
CA TYR A 134 3.34 -1.12 8.10
C TYR A 134 3.50 0.07 7.13
N TYR A 135 4.68 0.23 6.54
CA TYR A 135 4.94 1.26 5.54
C TYR A 135 4.15 1.01 4.25
N ASP A 136 4.17 -0.21 3.73
CA ASP A 136 3.47 -0.60 2.50
C ASP A 136 1.94 -0.49 2.67
N GLU A 137 1.39 -0.82 3.83
CA GLU A 137 -0.04 -0.65 4.14
C GLU A 137 -0.45 0.82 4.18
N ASN A 138 0.32 1.67 4.88
CA ASN A 138 0.09 3.12 4.90
C ASN A 138 0.20 3.73 3.49
N LEU A 139 1.20 3.33 2.71
CA LEU A 139 1.35 3.74 1.32
C LEU A 139 0.16 3.30 0.46
N LYS A 140 -0.32 2.07 0.63
CA LYS A 140 -1.48 1.55 -0.11
C LYS A 140 -2.75 2.33 0.21
N GLN A 141 -2.99 2.64 1.48
CA GLN A 141 -4.13 3.46 1.91
C GLN A 141 -4.02 4.88 1.35
N SER A 142 -2.84 5.48 1.39
CA SER A 142 -2.56 6.79 0.80
C SER A 142 -2.77 6.79 -0.72
N SER A 143 -2.34 5.74 -1.42
CA SER A 143 -2.53 5.60 -2.87
C SER A 143 -4.00 5.51 -3.27
N TRP A 144 -4.87 4.91 -2.45
CA TRP A 144 -6.30 4.86 -2.73
C TRP A 144 -6.94 6.24 -2.61
N ILE A 145 -6.59 6.99 -1.56
CA ILE A 145 -7.03 8.39 -1.37
C ILE A 145 -6.56 9.26 -2.55
N PHE A 146 -5.34 9.05 -3.04
CA PHE A 146 -4.81 9.75 -4.21
C PHE A 146 -5.64 9.49 -5.48
N ILE A 147 -6.02 8.24 -5.75
CA ILE A 147 -6.88 7.87 -6.89
C ILE A 147 -8.25 8.54 -6.76
N VAL A 148 -8.85 8.52 -5.57
CA VAL A 148 -10.12 9.23 -5.30
C VAL A 148 -9.95 10.73 -5.56
N GLY A 149 -8.82 11.32 -5.17
CA GLY A 149 -8.48 12.71 -5.47
C GLY A 149 -8.44 13.02 -6.97
N ILE A 150 -7.79 12.18 -7.78
CA ILE A 150 -7.75 12.33 -9.25
C ILE A 150 -9.16 12.25 -9.86
N VAL A 151 -9.98 11.29 -9.42
CA VAL A 151 -11.37 11.14 -9.88
C VAL A 151 -12.18 12.40 -9.54
N CYS A 152 -12.02 12.93 -8.33
CA CYS A 152 -12.71 14.14 -7.89
C CYS A 152 -12.29 15.37 -8.71
N ILE A 153 -11.00 15.51 -9.03
CA ILE A 153 -10.50 16.56 -9.94
C ILE A 153 -11.14 16.41 -11.33
N GLY A 154 -11.19 15.18 -11.86
CA GLY A 154 -11.84 14.89 -13.14
C GLY A 154 -13.32 15.28 -13.18
N ILE A 155 -14.07 14.95 -12.12
CA ILE A 155 -15.48 15.35 -11.96
C ILE A 155 -15.58 16.88 -11.89
N GLY A 156 -14.71 17.55 -11.14
CA GLY A 156 -14.65 19.01 -11.05
C GLY A 156 -14.46 19.66 -12.42
N PHE A 157 -13.51 19.18 -13.21
CA PHE A 157 -13.30 19.66 -14.58
C PHE A 157 -14.49 19.37 -15.51
N ALA A 158 -15.15 18.22 -15.36
CA ALA A 158 -16.35 17.90 -16.16
C ALA A 158 -17.50 18.86 -15.85
N ILE A 159 -17.72 19.21 -14.58
CA ILE A 159 -18.75 20.18 -14.17
C ILE A 159 -18.41 21.58 -14.71
N ILE A 160 -17.16 22.01 -14.61
CA ILE A 160 -16.71 23.31 -15.18
C ILE A 160 -16.88 23.32 -16.70
N GLY A 161 -16.48 22.24 -17.39
CA GLY A 161 -16.64 22.11 -18.84
C GLY A 161 -18.11 22.14 -19.28
N LEU A 162 -18.99 21.45 -18.54
CA LEU A 162 -20.42 21.42 -18.81
C LEU A 162 -21.07 22.80 -18.59
N THR A 163 -20.74 23.47 -17.50
CA THR A 163 -21.26 24.82 -17.21
C THR A 163 -20.79 25.85 -18.25
N LEU A 164 -19.51 25.78 -18.68
CA LEU A 164 -19.01 26.61 -19.77
C LEU A 164 -19.69 26.30 -21.11
N TYR A 165 -19.93 25.02 -21.40
CA TYR A 165 -20.64 24.61 -22.61
C TYR A 165 -22.06 25.18 -22.65
N PHE A 166 -22.83 25.08 -21.56
CA PHE A 166 -24.17 25.67 -21.48
C PHE A 166 -24.16 27.19 -21.67
N LEU A 167 -23.11 27.86 -21.18
CA LEU A 167 -22.95 29.31 -21.32
C LEU A 167 -22.65 29.73 -22.78
N ILE A 168 -21.73 29.02 -23.45
CA ILE A 168 -21.34 29.31 -24.85
C ILE A 168 -22.46 28.93 -25.82
N ALA A 169 -23.14 27.81 -25.56
CA ALA A 169 -24.24 27.34 -26.39
C ALA A 169 -25.53 28.19 -26.24
N ASN A 170 -25.53 29.17 -25.33
CA ASN A 170 -26.60 30.16 -25.15
C ASN A 170 -27.99 29.53 -24.96
N LEU A 171 -28.07 28.38 -24.28
CA LEU A 171 -29.31 27.60 -24.08
C LEU A 171 -30.28 28.24 -23.06
N SER A 172 -29.88 29.30 -22.35
CA SER A 172 -30.62 29.92 -21.24
C SER A 172 -30.61 31.46 -21.33
N ASN A 173 -31.51 32.15 -20.62
CA ASN A 173 -31.62 33.61 -20.60
C ASN A 173 -30.34 34.30 -20.04
N GLU A 174 -30.03 35.50 -20.53
CA GLU A 174 -28.79 36.25 -20.21
C GLU A 174 -28.62 36.56 -18.70
N LEU A 175 -29.74 36.77 -17.99
CA LEU A 175 -29.77 37.05 -16.55
C LEU A 175 -29.55 35.79 -15.70
N GLU A 176 -30.16 34.67 -16.07
CA GLU A 176 -30.00 33.39 -15.37
C GLU A 176 -28.56 32.88 -15.49
N ASN A 177 -27.96 32.99 -16.69
CA ASN A 177 -26.57 32.61 -16.90
C ASN A 177 -25.59 33.44 -16.06
N LYS A 178 -25.81 34.76 -15.92
CA LYS A 178 -24.97 35.63 -15.08
C LYS A 178 -25.11 35.29 -13.59
N ILE A 179 -26.31 34.99 -13.11
CA ILE A 179 -26.57 34.60 -11.71
C ILE A 179 -25.94 33.23 -11.40
N ILE A 180 -26.08 32.26 -12.31
CA ILE A 180 -25.49 30.92 -12.15
C ILE A 180 -23.96 31.01 -12.11
N VAL A 181 -23.34 31.75 -13.03
CA VAL A 181 -21.86 31.93 -13.03
C VAL A 181 -21.38 32.64 -11.77
N ALA A 182 -22.06 33.70 -11.35
CA ALA A 182 -21.66 34.46 -10.17
C ALA A 182 -21.78 33.63 -8.88
N SER A 183 -22.88 32.87 -8.74
CA SER A 183 -23.10 32.02 -7.56
C SER A 183 -22.17 30.81 -7.52
N VAL A 184 -21.99 30.10 -8.63
CA VAL A 184 -21.06 28.96 -8.73
C VAL A 184 -19.61 29.43 -8.54
N GLY A 185 -19.24 30.58 -9.11
CA GLY A 185 -17.92 31.18 -8.93
C GLY A 185 -17.65 31.58 -7.48
N ALA A 186 -18.61 32.23 -6.82
CA ALA A 186 -18.47 32.61 -5.41
C ALA A 186 -18.38 31.40 -4.47
N ILE A 187 -19.27 30.41 -4.64
CA ILE A 187 -19.27 29.18 -3.85
C ILE A 187 -17.97 28.39 -4.11
N GLY A 188 -17.55 28.29 -5.37
CA GLY A 188 -16.31 27.62 -5.76
C GLY A 188 -15.07 28.27 -5.15
N ALA A 189 -14.99 29.60 -5.13
CA ALA A 189 -13.87 30.33 -4.53
C ALA A 189 -13.80 30.13 -3.00
N ILE A 190 -14.92 30.25 -2.30
CA ILE A 190 -14.98 30.03 -0.84
C ILE A 190 -14.61 28.59 -0.50
N LEU A 191 -15.20 27.62 -1.20
CA LEU A 191 -14.98 26.20 -0.95
C LEU A 191 -13.54 25.79 -1.29
N SER A 192 -12.97 26.32 -2.37
CA SER A 192 -11.58 26.08 -2.76
C SER A 192 -10.59 26.57 -1.71
N ASN A 193 -10.81 27.77 -1.17
CA ASN A 193 -9.95 28.31 -0.11
C ASN A 193 -10.03 27.48 1.18
N PHE A 194 -11.24 27.04 1.54
CA PHE A 194 -11.44 26.15 2.69
C PHE A 194 -10.72 24.80 2.51
N ILE A 195 -10.89 24.16 1.34
CA ILE A 195 -10.22 22.89 1.00
C ILE A 195 -8.70 23.07 1.04
N ALA A 196 -8.16 24.18 0.52
CA ALA A 196 -6.73 24.44 0.52
C ALA A 196 -6.15 24.50 1.95
N VAL A 197 -6.83 25.20 2.88
CA VAL A 197 -6.39 25.28 4.29
C VAL A 197 -6.42 23.90 4.96
N ILE A 198 -7.51 23.14 4.77
CA ILE A 198 -7.62 21.78 5.31
C ILE A 198 -6.53 20.87 4.73
N TYR A 199 -6.29 20.94 3.43
CA TYR A 199 -5.26 20.16 2.76
C TYR A 199 -3.87 20.47 3.32
N LEU A 200 -3.50 21.75 3.45
CA LEU A 200 -2.21 22.16 4.00
C LEU A 200 -2.02 21.67 5.44
N LYS A 201 -3.07 21.80 6.28
CA LYS A 201 -3.03 21.30 7.66
C LYS A 201 -2.87 19.78 7.71
N MET A 202 -3.66 19.05 6.92
CA MET A 202 -3.59 17.59 6.84
C MET A 202 -2.22 17.12 6.34
N HIS A 203 -1.68 17.79 5.32
CA HIS A 203 -0.36 17.50 4.79
C HIS A 203 0.73 17.70 5.85
N ALA A 204 0.68 18.82 6.59
CA ALA A 204 1.62 19.09 7.67
C ALA A 204 1.57 18.03 8.80
N GLU A 205 0.37 17.66 9.25
CA GLU A 205 0.19 16.60 10.28
C GLU A 205 0.68 15.24 9.78
N THR A 206 0.42 14.92 8.50
CA THR A 206 0.87 13.66 7.88
C THR A 206 2.40 13.61 7.81
N VAL A 207 3.05 14.70 7.38
CA VAL A 207 4.51 14.80 7.34
C VAL A 207 5.09 14.66 8.75
N LYS A 208 4.51 15.33 9.75
CA LYS A 208 4.95 15.22 11.15
C LYS A 208 4.86 13.79 11.68
N ALA A 209 3.72 13.13 11.50
CA ALA A 209 3.51 11.75 11.92
C ALA A 209 4.49 10.79 11.22
N LEU A 210 4.73 11.00 9.92
CA LEU A 210 5.70 10.22 9.15
C LEU A 210 7.13 10.41 9.66
N THR A 211 7.54 11.64 9.99
CA THR A 211 8.87 11.91 10.55
C THR A 211 9.04 11.26 11.93
N GLU A 212 8.04 11.34 12.80
CA GLU A 212 8.09 10.68 14.11
C GLU A 212 8.20 9.17 13.97
N PHE A 213 7.41 8.57 13.08
CA PHE A 213 7.48 7.15 12.77
C PHE A 213 8.86 6.75 12.21
N HIS A 214 9.41 7.54 11.28
CA HIS A 214 10.73 7.31 10.73
C HIS A 214 11.82 7.37 11.80
N ASN A 215 11.75 8.33 12.73
CA ASN A 215 12.72 8.43 13.82
C ASN A 215 12.62 7.23 14.78
N ARG A 216 11.41 6.81 15.15
CA ARG A 216 11.20 5.59 15.95
C ARG A 216 11.72 4.36 15.22
N PHE A 217 11.51 4.28 13.90
CA PHE A 217 12.03 3.20 13.08
C PHE A 217 13.56 3.12 13.11
N VAL A 218 14.24 4.22 12.77
CA VAL A 218 15.71 4.25 12.69
C VAL A 218 16.31 3.78 14.01
N ASN A 219 15.77 4.23 15.13
CA ASN A 219 16.22 3.83 16.46
C ASN A 219 16.04 2.32 16.72
N THR A 220 14.85 1.77 16.48
CA THR A 220 14.60 0.34 16.71
C THR A 220 15.36 -0.53 15.71
N HIS A 221 15.53 -0.09 14.46
CA HIS A 221 16.34 -0.78 13.46
C HIS A 221 17.82 -0.82 13.86
N HIS A 222 18.37 0.31 14.32
CA HIS A 222 19.73 0.38 14.84
C HIS A 222 19.91 -0.52 16.06
N PHE A 223 18.92 -0.63 16.95
CA PHE A 223 18.96 -1.56 18.08
C PHE A 223 19.09 -3.02 17.63
N TYR A 224 18.17 -3.51 16.78
CA TYR A 224 18.22 -4.89 16.30
C TYR A 224 19.47 -5.19 15.48
N PHE A 225 19.93 -4.23 14.68
CA PHE A 225 21.19 -4.35 13.95
C PHE A 225 22.39 -4.43 14.89
N SER A 226 22.42 -3.58 15.92
CA SER A 226 23.48 -3.61 16.94
C SER A 226 23.48 -4.94 17.69
N ASN A 227 22.31 -5.47 18.07
CA ASN A 227 22.18 -6.79 18.68
C ASN A 227 22.73 -7.91 17.78
N PHE A 228 22.50 -7.81 16.46
CA PHE A 228 23.09 -8.72 15.48
C PHE A 228 24.62 -8.55 15.31
N LEU A 229 25.17 -7.36 15.49
CA LEU A 229 26.62 -7.18 15.49
C LEU A 229 27.26 -7.74 16.77
N LEU A 230 26.62 -7.50 17.91
CA LEU A 230 27.05 -8.00 19.22
C LEU A 230 27.06 -9.54 19.27
N SER A 231 26.09 -10.18 18.62
CA SER A 231 26.02 -11.64 18.55
C SER A 231 27.19 -12.30 17.81
N LYS A 232 27.90 -11.54 16.94
CA LYS A 232 29.12 -11.99 16.25
C LYS A 232 30.38 -11.88 17.12
N ILE A 233 30.31 -11.22 18.27
CA ILE A 233 31.43 -11.12 19.21
C ILE A 233 31.60 -12.48 19.91
N GLN A 234 32.73 -13.13 19.62
CA GLN A 234 33.06 -14.46 20.16
C GLN A 234 33.40 -14.42 21.66
N ASN A 235 34.01 -13.32 22.13
CA ASN A 235 34.34 -13.14 23.54
C ASN A 235 33.08 -12.71 24.32
N GLU A 236 32.67 -13.53 25.28
CA GLU A 236 31.44 -13.36 26.04
C GLU A 236 31.46 -12.11 26.94
N ASP A 237 32.54 -11.89 27.69
CA ASP A 237 32.67 -10.72 28.56
C ASP A 237 32.57 -9.40 27.77
N LYS A 238 33.28 -9.31 26.64
CA LYS A 238 33.24 -8.13 25.76
C LYS A 238 31.87 -7.94 25.10
N ARG A 239 31.14 -9.01 24.87
CA ARG A 239 29.78 -8.97 24.30
C ARG A 239 28.79 -8.44 25.34
N GLU A 240 28.90 -8.89 26.58
CA GLU A 240 28.06 -8.44 27.70
C GLU A 240 28.30 -6.95 27.99
N ASP A 241 29.57 -6.53 28.05
CA ASP A 241 29.94 -5.11 28.23
C ASP A 241 29.34 -4.21 27.14
N ALA A 242 29.42 -4.66 25.89
CA ALA A 242 28.89 -3.92 24.76
C ALA A 242 27.35 -3.94 24.68
N LEU A 243 26.68 -4.98 25.21
CA LEU A 243 25.23 -5.01 25.42
C LEU A 243 24.81 -3.98 26.48
N VAL A 244 25.55 -3.88 27.58
CA VAL A 244 25.32 -2.87 28.63
C VAL A 244 25.50 -1.46 28.05
N GLU A 245 26.56 -1.21 27.28
CA GLU A 245 26.78 0.09 26.64
C GLU A 245 25.66 0.44 25.64
N LEU A 246 25.17 -0.54 24.88
CA LEU A 246 24.03 -0.36 23.96
C LEU A 246 22.75 0.00 24.74
N ALA A 247 22.45 -0.70 25.83
CA ALA A 247 21.29 -0.45 26.67
C ALA A 247 21.33 0.95 27.31
N LEU A 248 22.51 1.38 27.76
CA LEU A 248 22.73 2.71 28.32
C LEU A 248 22.51 3.81 27.27
N LYS A 249 23.08 3.67 26.06
CA LYS A 249 22.91 4.63 24.96
C LYS A 249 21.45 4.76 24.50
N ILE A 250 20.71 3.65 24.44
CA ILE A 250 19.30 3.66 23.99
C ILE A 250 18.38 4.32 25.01
N ASN A 251 18.63 4.11 26.30
CA ASN A 251 17.87 4.74 27.38
C ASN A 251 18.32 6.19 27.68
N GLY A 252 19.31 6.72 26.95
CA GLY A 252 19.85 8.07 27.17
C GLY A 252 20.65 8.21 28.47
N ILE A 253 21.10 7.10 29.06
CA ILE A 253 21.90 7.07 30.30
C ILE A 253 23.37 7.08 29.89
N SER A 254 24.11 8.13 30.22
CA SER A 254 25.54 8.21 29.91
C SER A 254 26.34 7.18 30.71
N PRO A 255 27.28 6.42 30.09
CA PRO A 255 28.10 5.41 30.77
C PRO A 255 28.89 5.93 31.97
N LYS A 256 29.14 7.25 32.02
CA LYS A 256 29.88 7.90 33.12
C LYS A 256 29.12 7.99 34.44
N ALA A 257 27.80 7.79 34.46
CA ALA A 257 27.03 7.90 35.70
C ALA A 257 27.20 6.70 36.65
N LEU A 258 27.53 5.51 36.12
CA LEU A 258 27.72 4.30 36.93
C LEU A 258 29.12 4.23 37.57
N ALA A 259 30.16 4.70 36.88
CA ALA A 259 31.53 4.67 37.41
C ALA A 259 31.77 5.66 38.58
N GLN A 260 30.88 6.63 38.81
CA GLN A 260 30.99 7.57 39.94
C GLN A 260 30.17 7.14 41.18
N GLY A 261 29.44 6.01 41.10
CA GLY A 261 28.64 5.49 42.21
C GLY A 261 29.37 4.55 43.18
N GLU A 262 30.54 4.02 42.78
CA GLU A 262 31.29 3.05 43.59
C GLU A 262 32.45 3.66 44.40
N GLU A 263 32.77 4.96 44.23
CA GLU A 263 33.79 5.65 45.05
C GLU A 263 33.22 6.38 46.28
N SER A 264 31.93 6.26 46.56
CA SER A 264 31.35 6.79 47.81
C SER A 264 30.51 5.75 48.56
N LYS A 265 31.18 4.81 49.24
CA LYS A 265 30.74 4.24 50.51
C LYS A 265 31.85 3.47 51.20
#